data_AF-E1VPX9-F1
#
_entry.id   AF-E1VPX9-F1
#
_cell.length_a   1.000
_cell.length_b   1.000
_cell.length_c   1.000
_cell.angle_alpha   90.00
_cell.angle_beta   90.00
_cell.angle_gamma   90.00
#
_symmetry.space_group_name_H-M   'P 1'
#
loop_
_entity.id
_entity.type
_entity.pdbx_description
1 polymer ?
#
loop_
_entity_poly.entity_id
_entity_poly.type
_entity_poly.pdbx_seq_one_letter_code
_entity_poly.pdbx_strand_id
1 'polypeptide(L)'
;MMCASYWEGAKAPRMAAALLDEMLAARREAGLTQAQAQVAERMGTKAPAVTRLENALASGKHSPSLDTLRKYAAATGKRLEIRFVQP
;
A
#
# COMPACT_ATOMS: atom_id res chain seq x y z
N MET A 1 -11.88 28.54 -3.52
CA MET A 1 -12.23 27.17 -3.97
C MET A 1 -11.12 26.74 -4.93
N MET A 2 -10.05 26.12 -4.41
CA MET A 2 -8.79 25.93 -5.14
C MET A 2 -8.84 24.64 -5.95
N CYS A 3 -8.60 24.77 -7.26
CA CYS A 3 -8.72 23.74 -8.29
C CYS A 3 -7.78 22.54 -8.10
N ALA A 4 -8.32 21.38 -8.46
CA ALA A 4 -7.70 20.06 -8.50
C ALA A 4 -6.72 19.89 -9.68
N SER A 5 -5.74 20.78 -9.85
CA SER A 5 -4.90 20.81 -11.07
C SER A 5 -3.39 20.92 -10.80
N TYR A 6 -2.85 20.20 -9.82
CA TYR A 6 -1.42 20.23 -9.56
C TYR A 6 -0.79 18.85 -9.30
N TRP A 7 -1.17 17.78 -10.03
CA TRP A 7 -0.59 16.44 -9.76
C TRP A 7 -0.40 15.52 -10.98
N GLU A 8 -0.09 16.05 -12.15
CA GLU A 8 0.34 15.21 -13.28
C GLU A 8 1.87 15.17 -13.36
N GLY A 9 2.47 14.01 -13.04
CA GLY A 9 3.82 13.68 -13.51
C GLY A 9 4.82 13.09 -12.50
N ALA A 10 4.57 13.13 -11.19
CA ALA A 10 5.49 12.54 -10.22
C ALA A 10 5.37 11.00 -10.22
N LYS A 11 6.29 10.30 -10.92
CA LYS A 11 6.44 8.85 -10.78
C LYS A 11 6.88 8.52 -9.35
N ALA A 12 6.25 7.51 -8.74
CA ALA A 12 6.70 6.99 -7.46
C ALA A 12 8.18 6.57 -7.51
N PRO A 13 8.94 6.75 -6.42
CA PRO A 13 10.30 6.22 -6.35
C PRO A 13 10.26 4.70 -6.53
N ARG A 14 11.29 4.14 -7.17
CA ARG A 14 11.37 2.72 -7.55
C ARG A 14 11.00 1.76 -6.41
N MET A 15 11.40 2.09 -5.18
CA MET A 15 11.11 1.30 -3.99
C MET A 15 9.62 1.30 -3.61
N ALA A 16 8.93 2.45 -3.72
CA ALA A 16 7.51 2.54 -3.39
C ALA A 16 6.63 1.84 -4.43
N ALA A 17 7.01 1.90 -5.71
CA ALA A 17 6.34 1.16 -6.78
C ALA A 17 6.47 -0.36 -6.56
N ALA A 18 7.70 -0.86 -6.32
CA ALA A 18 7.93 -2.27 -6.06
C ALA A 18 7.15 -2.77 -4.82
N LEU A 19 7.13 -1.98 -3.74
CA LEU A 19 6.36 -2.32 -2.54
C LEU A 19 4.84 -2.37 -2.81
N LEU A 20 4.31 -1.43 -3.60
CA LEU A 20 2.90 -1.45 -3.98
C LEU A 20 2.56 -2.69 -4.81
N ASP A 21 3.40 -3.05 -5.77
CA ASP A 21 3.19 -4.24 -6.60
C ASP A 21 3.17 -5.52 -5.77
N GLU A 22 4.10 -5.68 -4.83
CA GLU A 22 4.14 -6.79 -3.88
C GLU A 22 2.88 -6.85 -3.00
N MET A 23 2.44 -5.70 -2.47
CA MET A 23 1.21 -5.62 -1.67
C MET A 23 -0.03 -6.03 -2.48
N LEU A 24 -0.14 -5.56 -3.72
CA LEU A 24 -1.24 -5.90 -4.61
C LEU A 24 -1.20 -7.38 -5.05
N ALA A 25 -0.02 -7.94 -5.28
CA ALA A 25 0.16 -9.36 -5.55
C ALA A 25 -0.29 -10.21 -4.36
N ALA A 26 0.20 -9.92 -3.15
CA ALA A 26 -0.22 -10.61 -1.93
C ALA A 26 -1.73 -10.55 -1.70
N ARG A 27 -2.36 -9.41 -2.01
CA ARG A 27 -3.81 -9.24 -1.91
C ARG A 27 -4.58 -10.12 -2.89
N ARG A 28 -4.10 -10.23 -4.14
CA ARG A 28 -4.68 -11.11 -5.16
C ARG A 28 -4.55 -12.58 -4.78
N GLU A 29 -3.38 -12.99 -4.29
CA GLU A 29 -3.13 -14.35 -3.80
C GLU A 29 -4.03 -14.71 -2.62
N ALA A 30 -4.35 -13.75 -1.76
CA ALA A 30 -5.29 -13.92 -0.65
C ALA A 30 -6.77 -13.98 -1.08
N GLY A 31 -7.08 -13.88 -2.39
CA GLY A 31 -8.44 -13.93 -2.93
C GLY A 31 -9.29 -12.69 -2.62
N LEU A 32 -8.66 -11.57 -2.24
CA LEU A 32 -9.35 -10.34 -1.85
C LEU A 32 -9.60 -9.47 -3.10
N THR A 33 -10.79 -9.59 -3.70
CA THR A 33 -11.15 -8.92 -4.97
C THR A 33 -12.06 -7.70 -4.80
N GLN A 34 -12.82 -7.59 -3.70
CA GLN A 34 -13.51 -6.36 -3.24
C GLN A 34 -12.61 -5.60 -2.24
N ALA A 35 -11.39 -5.36 -2.70
CA ALA A 35 -10.22 -5.68 -1.91
C ALA A 35 -9.91 -4.71 -0.75
N GLN A 36 -10.31 -3.44 -0.87
CA GLN A 36 -9.98 -2.44 0.16
C GLN A 36 -10.83 -2.59 1.42
N ALA A 37 -12.10 -2.98 1.29
CA ALA A 37 -12.97 -3.21 2.45
C ALA A 37 -12.56 -4.49 3.21
N GLN A 38 -12.28 -5.57 2.48
CA GLN A 38 -11.90 -6.85 3.08
C GLN A 38 -10.51 -6.79 3.73
N VAL A 39 -9.54 -6.11 3.10
CA VAL A 39 -8.23 -5.83 3.73
C VAL A 39 -8.43 -4.94 4.96
N ALA A 40 -9.26 -3.90 4.87
CA ALA A 40 -9.50 -3.00 5.99
C ALA A 40 -10.11 -3.73 7.19
N GLU A 41 -11.09 -4.61 6.95
CA GLU A 41 -11.71 -5.46 7.98
C GLU A 41 -10.65 -6.31 8.69
N ARG A 42 -9.80 -7.02 7.93
CA ARG A 42 -8.72 -7.85 8.49
C ARG A 42 -7.64 -7.05 9.20
N MET A 43 -7.39 -5.81 8.77
CA MET A 43 -6.47 -4.88 9.43
C MET A 43 -7.07 -4.20 10.67
N GLY A 44 -8.38 -4.33 10.92
CA GLY A 44 -9.09 -3.60 11.97
C GLY A 44 -9.15 -2.09 11.70
N THR A 45 -9.28 -1.67 10.45
CA THR A 45 -9.33 -0.27 10.02
C THR A 45 -10.49 -0.01 9.05
N LYS A 46 -10.61 1.22 8.53
CA LYS A 46 -11.64 1.61 7.56
C LYS A 46 -11.08 1.58 6.14
N ALA A 47 -11.90 1.23 5.15
CA ALA A 47 -11.50 1.17 3.73
C ALA A 47 -10.75 2.44 3.23
N PRO A 48 -11.16 3.68 3.59
CA PRO A 48 -10.42 4.88 3.20
C PRO A 48 -8.98 4.96 3.72
N ALA A 49 -8.67 4.31 4.84
CA ALA A 49 -7.30 4.24 5.35
C ALA A 49 -6.42 3.35 4.46
N VAL A 50 -6.97 2.24 3.97
CA VAL A 50 -6.29 1.35 3.01
C VAL A 50 -6.13 2.02 1.65
N THR A 51 -7.17 2.70 1.15
CA THR A 51 -7.06 3.48 -0.10
C THR A 51 -6.00 4.58 0.01
N ARG A 52 -5.94 5.29 1.15
CA ARG A 52 -4.91 6.31 1.38
C ARG A 52 -3.50 5.70 1.40
N LEU A 53 -3.34 4.54 2.02
CA LEU A 53 -2.08 3.79 2.03
C LEU A 53 -1.62 3.43 0.61
N GLU A 54 -2.50 2.83 -0.20
CA GLU A 54 -2.19 2.44 -1.58
C GLU A 54 -1.86 3.67 -2.44
N ASN A 55 -2.63 4.76 -2.30
CA ASN A 55 -2.39 6.01 -3.02
C ASN A 55 -1.09 6.70 -2.58
N ALA A 56 -0.71 6.61 -1.30
CA ALA A 56 0.54 7.18 -0.80
C ALA A 56 1.76 6.49 -1.44
N LEU A 57 1.69 5.16 -1.62
CA LEU A 57 2.72 4.39 -2.32
C LEU A 57 2.72 4.67 -3.84
N ALA A 58 1.54 4.71 -4.46
CA ALA A 58 1.40 5.00 -5.89
C ALA A 58 1.90 6.40 -6.28
N SER A 59 1.73 7.37 -5.40
CA SER A 59 2.18 8.76 -5.62
C SER A 59 3.61 9.03 -5.14
N GLY A 60 4.20 8.13 -4.34
CA GLY A 60 5.53 8.32 -3.76
C GLY A 60 5.66 9.46 -2.74
N LYS A 61 4.57 10.13 -2.37
CA LYS A 61 4.61 11.34 -1.52
C LYS A 61 4.83 11.03 -0.06
N HIS A 62 4.27 9.93 0.43
CA HIS A 62 4.34 9.56 1.84
C HIS A 62 4.67 8.08 1.97
N SER A 63 5.71 7.79 2.74
CA SER A 63 6.06 6.41 3.08
C SER A 63 5.22 5.97 4.28
N PRO A 64 4.50 4.84 4.19
CA PRO A 64 3.81 4.26 5.34
C PRO A 64 4.80 3.76 6.38
N SER A 65 4.36 3.68 7.64
CA SER A 65 5.17 3.12 8.73
C SER A 65 5.33 1.60 8.56
N LEU A 66 6.41 1.05 9.12
CA LEU A 66 6.63 -0.40 9.18
C LEU A 66 5.49 -1.13 9.90
N ASP A 67 4.87 -0.48 10.88
CA ASP A 67 3.70 -1.02 11.59
C ASP A 67 2.51 -1.23 10.65
N THR A 68 2.23 -0.24 9.79
CA THR A 68 1.19 -0.32 8.77
C THR A 68 1.48 -1.42 7.76
N LEU A 69 2.73 -1.55 7.31
CA LEU A 69 3.14 -2.63 6.39
C LEU A 69 2.99 -4.00 7.03
N ARG A 70 3.37 -4.15 8.31
CA ARG A 70 3.21 -5.40 9.06
C ARG A 70 1.75 -5.82 9.18
N LYS A 71 0.85 -4.87 9.51
CA LYS A 71 -0.60 -5.12 9.60
C LYS A 71 -1.20 -5.50 8.25
N TYR A 72 -0.77 -4.84 7.17
CA TYR A 72 -1.22 -5.17 5.83
C TYR A 72 -0.79 -6.60 5.43
N ALA A 73 0.48 -6.94 5.67
CA ALA A 73 0.99 -8.28 5.42
C ALA A 73 0.17 -9.33 6.19
N ALA A 74 -0.09 -9.11 7.49
CA ALA A 74 -0.91 -10.01 8.28
C ALA A 74 -2.34 -10.17 7.71
N ALA A 75 -2.95 -9.08 7.25
CA ALA A 75 -4.29 -9.11 6.64
C ALA A 75 -4.35 -9.92 5.33
N THR A 76 -3.25 -9.97 4.59
CA THR A 76 -3.11 -10.80 3.37
C THR A 76 -2.54 -12.20 3.65
N GLY A 77 -2.34 -12.58 4.92
CA GLY A 77 -1.78 -13.89 5.28
C GLY A 77 -0.28 -14.01 5.01
N LYS A 78 0.43 -12.89 4.92
CA LYS A 78 1.88 -12.79 4.71
C LYS A 78 2.59 -12.30 5.98
N ARG A 79 3.92 -12.34 5.95
CA ARG A 79 4.81 -11.79 6.97
C ARG A 79 5.70 -10.73 6.34
N LEU A 80 5.87 -9.58 7.00
CA LEU A 80 6.82 -8.56 6.59
C LEU A 80 8.24 -8.99 6.96
N GLU A 81 9.14 -9.03 5.97
CA GLU A 81 10.57 -9.24 6.14
C GLU A 81 11.34 -8.07 5.52
N ILE A 82 12.35 -7.55 6.22
CA ILE A 82 13.14 -6.39 5.76
C ILE A 82 14.59 -6.84 5.63
N ARG A 83 15.19 -6.56 4.46
CA ARG A 83 16.58 -6.91 4.16
C ARG A 83 17.25 -5.74 3.45
N PHE A 84 18.52 -5.51 3.78
CA PHE A 84 19.40 -4.63 3.02
C PHE A 84 20.06 -5.45 1.91
N VAL A 85 20.11 -4.88 0.70
CA VAL A 85 20.71 -5.50 -0.49
C VAL A 85 21.77 -4.57 -1.06
N GLN A 86 22.66 -5.10 -1.90
CA GLN A 86 23.64 -4.30 -2.63
C GLN A 86 22.93 -3.35 -3.62
N PRO A 87 23.51 -2.16 -3.89
CA PRO A 87 22.90 -1.15 -4.76
C PRO A 87 22.78 -1.59 -6.22
#